data_AF-A0A941FKQ8-F1
#
_entry.id   AF-A0A941FKQ8-F1
#
_cell.length_a   1.000
_cell.length_b   1.000
_cell.length_c   1.000
_cell.angle_alpha   90.00
_cell.angle_beta   90.00
_cell.angle_gamma   90.00
#
_symmetry.space_group_name_H-M   'P 1'
#
loop_
_entity.id
_entity.type
_entity.pdbx_description
1 polymer ?
#
loop_
_entity_poly.entity_id
_entity_poly.type
_entity_poly.pdbx_seq_one_letter_code
_entity_poly.pdbx_strand_id
1 'polypeptide(L)'
;MEFPQAVLIDAKGVLTVVSGTVEANLNTKLGKRLKKGISESEAIKIAEADLGFTPAYEQSPESDLYVYANEGKADYVYKVNLKFLSPEPGNHHYFISIKTG
;
A
#
# COMPACT_ATOMS: atom_id res chain seq x y z
N MET A 1 -0.76 -1.75 -6.64
CA MET A 1 -0.93 -3.12 -7.17
C MET A 1 0.08 -3.99 -6.44
N GLU A 2 -0.35 -4.97 -5.65
CA GLU A 2 0.58 -5.98 -5.12
C GLU A 2 1.10 -6.78 -6.31
N PHE A 3 2.41 -7.00 -6.40
CA PHE A 3 3.02 -7.86 -7.40
C PHE A 3 3.39 -9.19 -6.74
N PRO A 4 2.42 -10.07 -6.44
CA PRO A 4 2.76 -11.36 -5.87
C PRO A 4 3.59 -12.12 -6.88
N GLN A 5 4.78 -12.55 -6.46
CA GLN A 5 5.50 -13.59 -7.19
C GLN A 5 4.83 -14.92 -6.88
N ALA A 6 4.47 -15.64 -7.94
CA ALA A 6 3.96 -16.99 -7.83
C ALA A 6 5.04 -17.97 -8.29
N VAL A 7 5.24 -19.03 -7.50
CA VAL A 7 6.16 -20.12 -7.82
C VAL A 7 5.41 -21.44 -7.84
N LEU A 8 5.70 -22.28 -8.83
CA LEU A 8 5.26 -23.67 -8.86
C LEU A 8 6.46 -24.56 -8.56
N ILE A 9 6.28 -25.46 -7.59
CA ILE A 9 7.28 -26.44 -7.18
C ILE A 9 6.66 -27.82 -7.41
N ASP A 10 7.39 -28.71 -8.09
CA ASP A 10 6.92 -30.08 -8.32
C ASP A 10 7.02 -30.94 -7.05
N ALA A 11 6.51 -32.18 -7.13
CA ALA A 11 6.51 -33.12 -6.01
C ALA A 11 7.93 -33.55 -5.55
N LYS A 12 8.98 -33.23 -6.31
CA LYS A 12 10.38 -33.50 -5.96
C LYS A 12 11.08 -32.26 -5.39
N GLY A 13 10.37 -31.14 -5.24
CA GLY A 13 10.94 -29.90 -4.74
C GLY A 13 11.63 -29.05 -5.81
N VAL A 14 11.44 -29.33 -7.10
CA VAL A 14 12.04 -28.57 -8.20
C VAL A 14 11.15 -27.39 -8.57
N LEU A 15 11.72 -26.18 -8.59
CA LEU A 15 11.07 -24.97 -9.09
C LEU A 15 10.86 -25.08 -10.60
N THR A 16 9.62 -25.11 -11.07
CA THR A 16 9.29 -25.31 -12.49
C THR A 16 8.76 -24.05 -13.16
N VAL A 17 8.12 -23.14 -12.41
CA VAL A 17 7.56 -21.89 -12.94
C VAL A 17 7.80 -20.77 -11.94
N VAL A 18 8.18 -19.59 -12.46
CA VAL A 18 8.20 -18.32 -11.73
C VAL A 18 7.38 -17.31 -12.54
N SER A 19 6.41 -16.67 -11.91
CA SER A 19 5.60 -15.60 -12.50
C SER A 19 5.55 -14.40 -11.56
N GLY A 20 5.54 -13.19 -12.11
CA GLY A 20 5.54 -11.92 -11.37
C GLY A 20 6.82 -11.11 -11.58
N THR A 21 6.87 -9.93 -10.97
CA THR A 21 7.95 -8.94 -11.16
C THR A 21 8.67 -8.70 -9.84
N VAL A 22 10.01 -8.61 -9.90
CA VAL A 22 10.84 -8.17 -8.77
C VAL A 22 11.27 -6.73 -9.00
N GLU A 23 11.05 -5.87 -8.02
CA GLU A 23 11.68 -4.55 -8.01
C GLU A 23 13.14 -4.67 -7.58
N ALA A 24 14.03 -4.90 -8.56
CA ALA A 24 15.46 -5.05 -8.31
C ALA A 24 16.08 -3.73 -7.81
N ASN A 25 17.11 -3.86 -6.96
CA ASN A 25 17.87 -2.76 -6.38
C ASN A 25 17.00 -1.79 -5.54
N LEU A 26 16.02 -2.32 -4.81
CA LEU A 26 15.16 -1.51 -3.95
C LEU A 26 15.96 -0.70 -2.93
N ASN A 27 17.07 -1.24 -2.42
CA ASN A 27 17.99 -0.55 -1.51
C ASN A 27 18.63 0.72 -2.09
N THR A 28 18.76 0.82 -3.42
CA THR A 28 19.30 2.03 -4.08
C THR A 28 18.19 2.98 -4.54
N LYS A 29 16.99 2.45 -4.81
CA LYS A 29 15.80 3.21 -5.24
C LYS A 29 15.02 3.81 -4.08
N LEU A 30 15.01 3.15 -2.94
CA LEU A 30 14.27 3.55 -1.75
C LEU A 30 15.04 4.67 -1.05
N GLY A 31 14.42 5.84 -0.97
CA GLY A 31 14.97 6.94 -0.18
C GLY A 31 15.15 6.56 1.30
N LYS A 32 15.96 7.32 2.04
CA LYS A 32 16.05 7.13 3.50
C LYS A 32 14.66 7.27 4.11
N ARG A 33 14.30 6.36 5.02
CA ARG A 33 13.08 6.51 5.85
C ARG A 33 13.19 7.84 6.58
N LEU A 34 12.19 8.71 6.40
CA LEU A 34 12.20 10.00 7.04
C LEU A 34 12.15 9.83 8.57
N LYS A 35 12.94 10.62 9.30
CA LYS A 35 12.83 10.73 10.76
C LYS A 35 11.53 11.41 11.19
N LYS A 36 10.98 12.26 10.32
CA LYS A 36 9.72 12.98 10.51
C LYS A 36 8.98 13.00 9.17
N GLY A 37 7.89 12.26 9.09
CA GLY A 37 6.91 12.29 8.01
C GLY A 37 5.51 12.42 8.61
N ILE A 38 4.47 12.31 7.79
CA ILE A 38 3.10 12.21 8.32
C ILE A 38 2.94 10.93 9.16
N SER A 39 2.02 10.97 10.10
CA SER A 39 1.59 9.82 10.92
C SER A 39 0.53 8.98 10.22
N GLU A 40 0.31 7.77 10.71
CA GLU A 40 -0.78 6.89 10.25
C GLU A 40 -2.16 7.56 10.36
N SER A 41 -2.41 8.29 11.45
CA SER A 41 -3.67 9.02 11.64
C SER A 41 -3.82 10.18 10.66
N GLU A 42 -2.74 10.88 10.32
CA GLU A 42 -2.78 11.91 9.28
C GLU A 42 -3.06 11.31 7.90
N ALA A 43 -2.49 10.14 7.58
CA ALA A 43 -2.80 9.44 6.33
C ALA A 43 -4.28 9.06 6.24
N ILE A 44 -4.86 8.51 7.32
CA ILE A 44 -6.30 8.19 7.36
C ILE A 44 -7.14 9.45 7.12
N LYS A 45 -6.81 10.57 7.77
CA LYS A 45 -7.53 11.84 7.56
C LYS A 45 -7.44 12.37 6.13
N ILE A 46 -6.28 12.22 5.49
CA ILE A 46 -6.10 12.60 4.08
C ILE A 46 -6.99 11.73 3.18
N ALA A 47 -7.02 10.41 3.42
CA ALA A 47 -7.89 9.49 2.68
C ALA A 47 -9.38 9.82 2.88
N GLU A 48 -9.80 10.09 4.11
CA GLU A 48 -11.18 10.47 4.44
C GLU A 48 -11.59 11.80 3.80
N ALA A 49 -10.68 12.78 3.75
CA ALA A 49 -10.95 14.06 3.11
C ALA A 49 -11.15 13.90 1.59
N ASP A 50 -10.42 12.99 0.95
CA ASP A 50 -10.55 12.70 -0.49
C ASP A 50 -11.89 12.07 -0.87
N LEU A 51 -12.48 11.25 0.03
CA LEU A 51 -13.82 10.69 -0.21
C LEU A 51 -14.89 11.76 -0.47
N GLY A 52 -14.72 12.96 0.09
CA GLY A 52 -15.65 14.08 -0.08
C GLY A 52 -16.97 13.93 0.70
N PHE A 53 -17.10 12.88 1.52
CA PHE A 53 -18.20 12.65 2.44
C PHE A 53 -17.71 11.92 3.70
N THR A 54 -18.56 11.85 4.72
CA THR A 54 -18.24 11.12 5.97
C THR A 54 -18.87 9.73 5.93
N PRO A 55 -18.10 8.66 5.67
CA PRO A 55 -18.62 7.29 5.70
C PRO A 55 -18.96 6.84 7.11
N ALA A 56 -19.93 5.93 7.22
CA ALA A 56 -20.16 5.17 8.45
C ALA A 56 -19.37 3.86 8.38
N TYR A 57 -18.30 3.80 9.15
CA TYR A 57 -17.44 2.62 9.22
C TYR A 57 -18.02 1.54 10.14
N GLU A 58 -18.07 0.30 9.65
CA GLU A 58 -18.33 -0.86 10.50
C GLU A 58 -17.05 -1.36 11.21
N GLN A 59 -15.89 -1.09 10.61
CA GLN A 59 -14.57 -1.38 11.16
C GLN A 59 -13.72 -0.12 11.06
N SER A 60 -12.95 0.17 12.11
CA SER A 60 -12.05 1.32 12.12
C SER A 60 -11.12 1.27 10.91
N PRO A 61 -10.90 2.39 10.21
CA PRO A 61 -9.96 2.43 9.10
C PRO A 61 -8.55 2.09 9.59
N GLU A 62 -7.89 1.23 8.83
CA GLU A 62 -6.54 0.74 9.12
C GLU A 62 -5.53 1.33 8.12
N SER A 63 -4.30 1.52 8.60
CA SER A 63 -3.19 2.05 7.82
C SER A 63 -1.92 1.26 8.14
N ASP A 64 -1.24 0.81 7.10
CA ASP A 64 0.01 0.08 7.21
C ASP A 64 1.12 0.77 6.41
N LEU A 65 2.35 0.71 6.91
CA LEU A 65 3.52 1.23 6.18
C LEU A 65 3.99 0.25 5.10
N TYR A 66 3.95 0.68 3.85
CA TYR A 66 4.40 -0.06 2.67
C TYR A 66 5.53 0.67 1.96
N VAL A 67 6.23 -0.06 1.08
CA VAL A 67 7.08 0.53 0.04
C VAL A 67 6.32 0.48 -1.27
N TYR A 68 6.17 1.63 -1.91
CA TYR A 68 5.58 1.74 -3.24
C TYR A 68 6.69 2.06 -4.24
N ALA A 69 6.87 1.17 -5.20
CA ALA A 69 7.81 1.37 -6.31
C ALA A 69 7.03 1.71 -7.58
N ASN A 70 7.42 2.80 -8.23
CA ASN A 70 6.87 3.23 -9.51
C ASN A 70 7.93 3.97 -10.34
N GLU A 71 7.96 3.71 -11.65
CA GLU A 71 8.83 4.40 -12.61
C GLU A 71 10.32 4.46 -12.19
N GLY A 72 10.83 3.38 -11.58
CA GLY A 72 12.23 3.27 -11.16
C GLY A 72 12.57 4.01 -9.86
N LYS A 73 11.59 4.59 -9.17
CA LYS A 73 11.72 5.18 -7.83
C LYS A 73 10.92 4.36 -6.82
N ALA A 74 11.36 4.39 -5.56
CA ALA A 74 10.62 3.77 -4.47
C ALA A 74 10.49 4.72 -3.29
N ASP A 75 9.29 4.78 -2.73
CA ASP A 75 8.96 5.61 -1.58
C ASP A 75 8.21 4.82 -0.52
N TYR A 76 8.35 5.29 0.72
CA TYR A 76 7.52 4.81 1.82
C TYR A 76 6.14 5.47 1.73
N VAL A 77 5.10 4.66 1.86
CA VAL A 77 3.71 5.11 1.81
C VAL A 77 2.91 4.45 2.94
N TYR A 78 1.86 5.10 3.38
CA TYR A 78 0.79 4.44 4.12
C TYR A 78 -0.24 3.88 3.14
N LYS A 79 -0.51 2.59 3.22
CA LYS A 79 -1.65 1.94 2.55
C LYS A 79 -2.84 2.05 3.49
N VAL A 80 -3.77 2.95 3.18
CA VAL A 80 -5.00 3.13 3.95
C VAL A 80 -6.11 2.36 3.26
N ASN A 81 -6.86 1.56 4.04
CA ASN A 81 -8.02 0.85 3.55
C ASN A 81 -9.29 1.42 4.18
N LEU A 82 -10.14 2.04 3.37
CA LEU A 82 -11.44 2.58 3.80
C LEU A 82 -12.54 1.67 3.28
N LYS A 83 -13.17 0.93 4.20
CA LYS A 83 -14.29 0.02 3.91
C LYS A 83 -15.52 0.44 4.70
N PHE A 84 -16.61 0.73 3.99
CA PHE A 84 -17.86 1.22 4.59
C PHE A 84 -19.06 0.77 3.76
N LEU A 85 -20.26 0.77 4.36
CA LEU A 85 -21.52 0.41 3.69
C LEU A 85 -22.44 1.61 3.42
N SER A 86 -22.16 2.76 4.05
CA SER A 86 -23.01 3.96 3.99
C SER A 86 -22.15 5.21 3.78
N PRO A 87 -22.58 6.20 2.96
CA PRO A 87 -23.89 6.29 2.28
C PRO A 87 -24.10 5.26 1.17
N GLU A 88 -23.01 4.77 0.57
CA GLU A 88 -23.02 3.64 -0.36
C GLU A 88 -21.84 2.71 -0.04
N PRO A 89 -21.94 1.40 -0.31
CA PRO A 89 -20.83 0.48 -0.09
C PRO A 89 -19.58 0.83 -0.90
N GLY A 90 -18.46 0.97 -0.20
CA GLY A 90 -17.16 1.35 -0.77
C GLY A 90 -16.01 0.55 -0.17
N ASN A 91 -15.00 0.26 -1.00
CA ASN A 91 -13.74 -0.36 -0.58
C ASN A 91 -12.60 0.34 -1.33
N HIS A 92 -11.96 1.31 -0.68
CA HIS A 92 -10.98 2.19 -1.29
C HIS A 92 -9.60 1.95 -0.71
N HIS A 93 -8.60 1.82 -1.59
CA HIS A 93 -7.20 1.68 -1.23
C HIS A 93 -6.43 2.93 -1.61
N TYR A 94 -5.95 3.65 -0.61
CA TYR A 94 -5.13 4.84 -0.76
C TYR A 94 -3.67 4.52 -0.49
N PHE A 95 -2.77 5.05 -1.32
CA PHE A 95 -1.33 4.96 -1.12
C PHE A 95 -0.79 6.38 -0.90
N ILE A 96 -0.56 6.73 0.36
CA ILE A 96 -0.30 8.10 0.81
C ILE A 96 1.18 8.23 1.14
N SER A 97 1.86 9.16 0.48
CA SER A 97 3.30 9.37 0.64
C SER A 97 3.63 9.87 2.04
N ILE A 98 4.55 9.19 2.75
CA ILE A 98 4.95 9.66 4.09
C ILE A 98 5.61 11.05 4.07
N LYS A 99 6.06 11.48 2.88
CA LYS A 99 6.81 12.73 2.67
C LYS A 99 5.88 13.90 2.40
N THR A 100 4.80 13.69 1.67
CA THR A 100 3.97 14.76 1.11
C THR A 100 2.53 14.77 1.63
N GLY A 101 2.04 13.65 2.16
CA GLY A 101 0.60 13.37 2.10
C GLY A 101 0.26 12.88 0.71
#